data_AF-A0A699KE46-F1
#
_entry.id   AF-A0A699KE46-F1
#
_cell.length_a   1.000
_cell.length_b   1.000
_cell.length_c   1.000
_cell.angle_alpha   90.00
_cell.angle_beta   90.00
_cell.angle_gamma   90.00
#
_symmetry.space_group_name_H-M   'P 1'
#
loop_
_entity.id
_entity.type
_entity.pdbx_description
1 polymer ?
#
loop_
_entity_poly.entity_id
_entity_poly.type
_entity_poly.pdbx_seq_one_letter_code
_entity_poly.pdbx_strand_id
1 'polypeptide(L)'
;MKKSIHYLIYLTLFLSYLTITTHSWKKEEFRNCNQTPFCKRARSRQPHSCKLIPSDVIINNNGDLVAKLKTKQNPDQDSSDNQYPDLIFSLSVYKDGILRVKIDEEQDPVLKKQRFQVPDVVLDEFESNKLWLQRFNKEVINDDLLESFVVYLSDGYEVVLRSDPFEVFVREQGSGGTRILSFNSHGLFDFEQLRAKNEGEDWEE
;
A
#
# COMPACT_ATOMS: atom_id res chain seq x y z
N MET A 1 -68.07 27.91 -16.05
CA MET A 1 -66.87 28.12 -15.20
C MET A 1 -66.41 26.86 -14.45
N LYS A 2 -67.27 26.10 -13.74
CA LYS A 2 -66.84 24.92 -12.94
C LYS A 2 -66.08 23.84 -13.72
N LYS A 3 -66.51 23.48 -14.95
CA LYS A 3 -65.82 22.46 -15.78
C LYS A 3 -64.40 22.88 -16.20
N SER A 4 -64.18 24.16 -16.50
CA SER A 4 -62.86 24.70 -16.89
C SER A 4 -61.84 24.63 -15.76
N ILE A 5 -62.29 24.78 -14.52
CA ILE A 5 -61.44 24.68 -13.32
C ILE A 5 -60.96 23.23 -13.12
N HIS A 6 -61.82 22.24 -13.40
CA HIS A 6 -61.43 20.83 -13.30
C HIS A 6 -60.37 20.46 -14.33
N TYR A 7 -60.51 20.91 -15.59
CA TYR A 7 -59.48 20.69 -16.61
C TYR A 7 -58.14 21.35 -16.27
N LEU A 8 -58.17 22.56 -15.70
CA LEU A 8 -56.96 23.22 -15.25
C LEU A 8 -56.28 22.43 -14.12
N ILE A 9 -57.05 21.92 -13.15
CA ILE A 9 -56.54 21.09 -12.05
C ILE A 9 -55.93 19.78 -12.57
N TYR A 10 -56.62 19.08 -13.47
CA TYR A 10 -56.09 17.86 -14.08
C TYR A 10 -54.83 18.11 -14.90
N LEU A 11 -54.76 19.23 -15.63
CA LEU A 11 -53.58 19.62 -16.37
C LEU A 11 -52.40 19.93 -15.43
N THR A 12 -52.63 20.67 -14.34
CA THR A 12 -51.57 20.95 -13.35
C THR A 12 -51.08 19.69 -12.65
N LEU A 13 -51.98 18.75 -12.33
CA LEU A 13 -51.61 17.45 -11.75
C LEU A 13 -50.78 16.63 -12.74
N PHE A 14 -51.18 16.60 -14.01
CA PHE A 14 -50.44 15.91 -15.07
C PHE A 14 -49.04 16.51 -15.29
N LEU A 15 -48.92 17.84 -15.36
CA LEU A 15 -47.61 18.50 -15.44
C LEU A 15 -46.75 18.24 -14.19
N SER A 16 -47.35 18.22 -12.99
CA SER A 16 -46.61 17.93 -11.76
C SER A 16 -46.09 16.49 -11.69
N TYR A 17 -46.83 15.54 -12.27
CA TYR A 17 -46.41 14.14 -12.41
C TYR A 17 -45.26 13.99 -13.42
N LEU A 18 -45.25 14.79 -14.49
CA LEU A 18 -44.16 14.82 -15.46
C LEU A 18 -42.88 15.47 -14.90
N THR A 19 -42.98 16.27 -13.83
CA THR A 19 -41.81 16.88 -13.15
C THR A 19 -41.20 16.01 -12.06
N ILE A 20 -41.55 14.71 -11.96
CA ILE A 20 -40.83 13.79 -11.10
C ILE A 20 -39.40 13.68 -11.62
N THR A 21 -38.49 14.41 -10.99
CA THR A 21 -37.07 14.38 -11.30
C THR A 21 -36.54 13.00 -10.99
N THR A 22 -36.25 12.21 -12.02
CA THR A 22 -35.44 11.01 -11.85
C THR A 22 -34.04 11.47 -11.51
N HIS A 23 -33.62 11.29 -10.26
CA HIS A 23 -32.22 11.46 -9.91
C HIS A 23 -31.45 10.32 -10.58
N SER A 24 -30.63 10.63 -11.59
CA SER A 24 -29.77 9.67 -12.29
C SER A 24 -28.61 9.14 -11.43
N TRP A 25 -28.59 9.49 -10.15
CA TRP A 25 -27.62 9.07 -9.17
C TRP A 25 -28.33 8.67 -7.88
N LYS A 26 -28.02 7.47 -7.39
CA LYS A 26 -28.51 6.94 -6.12
C LYS A 26 -27.31 6.53 -5.28
N LYS A 27 -27.14 7.19 -4.15
CA LYS A 27 -26.01 6.94 -3.24
C LYS A 27 -25.94 5.48 -2.80
N GLU A 28 -27.09 4.84 -2.67
CA GLU A 28 -27.28 3.48 -2.19
C GLU A 28 -26.72 2.43 -3.18
N GLU A 29 -26.53 2.80 -4.44
CA GLU A 29 -25.94 1.93 -5.48
C GLU A 29 -24.41 1.95 -5.45
N PHE A 30 -23.79 2.86 -4.69
CA PHE A 30 -22.33 2.95 -4.54
C PHE A 30 -21.89 2.39 -3.20
N ARG A 31 -21.05 1.36 -3.23
CA ARG A 31 -20.48 0.77 -2.01
C ARG A 31 -19.66 1.80 -1.25
N ASN A 32 -19.95 1.99 0.02
CA ASN A 32 -19.08 2.71 0.94
C ASN A 32 -18.02 1.78 1.55
N CYS A 33 -17.09 2.33 2.33
CA CYS A 33 -16.00 1.53 2.90
C CYS A 33 -16.44 0.42 3.87
N ASN A 34 -17.58 0.56 4.54
CA ASN A 34 -18.10 -0.48 5.43
C ASN A 34 -18.77 -1.62 4.66
N GLN A 35 -19.18 -1.38 3.42
CA GLN A 35 -19.79 -2.36 2.51
C GLN A 35 -18.74 -3.03 1.59
N THR A 36 -17.47 -2.65 1.72
CA THR A 36 -16.39 -3.17 0.89
C THR A 36 -15.37 -3.85 1.81
N PRO A 37 -15.31 -5.19 1.88
CA PRO A 37 -14.57 -5.92 2.91
C PRO A 37 -13.10 -5.48 3.04
N PHE A 38 -12.38 -5.32 1.91
CA PHE A 38 -10.99 -4.88 1.95
C PHE A 38 -10.84 -3.45 2.52
N CYS A 39 -11.75 -2.51 2.18
CA CYS A 39 -11.69 -1.15 2.73
C CYS A 39 -11.99 -1.18 4.24
N LYS A 40 -13.00 -1.95 4.65
CA LYS A 40 -13.39 -2.11 6.06
C LYS A 40 -12.22 -2.65 6.89
N ARG A 41 -11.61 -3.75 6.45
CA ARG A 41 -10.43 -4.35 7.12
C ARG A 41 -9.29 -3.34 7.19
N ALA A 42 -8.97 -2.67 6.08
CA ALA A 42 -7.90 -1.69 6.04
C ALA A 42 -8.11 -0.50 6.99
N ARG A 43 -9.33 0.01 7.10
CA ARG A 43 -9.66 1.13 8.00
C ARG A 43 -9.78 0.74 9.47
N SER A 44 -10.01 -0.54 9.77
CA SER A 44 -10.06 -1.03 11.16
C SER A 44 -8.69 -1.24 11.79
N ARG A 45 -7.61 -1.19 11.01
CA ARG A 45 -6.24 -1.41 11.51
C ARG A 45 -5.86 -0.33 12.52
N GLN A 46 -5.27 -0.78 13.62
CA GLN A 46 -4.73 0.11 14.64
C GLN A 46 -3.33 0.57 14.26
N PRO A 47 -2.92 1.80 14.63
CA PRO A 47 -1.53 2.24 14.50
C PRO A 47 -0.57 1.24 15.16
N HIS A 48 0.62 1.09 14.58
CA HIS A 48 1.67 0.17 15.04
C HIS A 48 1.28 -1.32 15.00
N SER A 49 0.39 -1.71 14.08
CA SER A 49 -0.01 -3.11 13.88
C SER A 49 0.90 -3.87 12.92
N CYS A 50 1.72 -3.18 12.12
CA CYS A 50 2.69 -3.80 11.23
C CYS A 50 3.77 -4.54 12.03
N LYS A 51 3.92 -5.85 11.77
CA LYS A 51 4.90 -6.73 12.42
C LYS A 51 6.05 -7.13 11.51
N LEU A 52 6.13 -6.54 10.32
CA LEU A 52 7.16 -6.90 9.35
C LEU A 52 8.50 -6.30 9.76
N ILE A 53 9.57 -7.04 9.53
CA ILE A 53 10.96 -6.58 9.68
C ILE A 53 11.74 -6.96 8.41
N PRO A 54 12.58 -6.07 7.87
CA PRO A 54 13.46 -6.40 6.77
C PRO A 54 14.58 -7.33 7.25
N SER A 55 14.97 -8.24 6.38
CA SER A 55 16.08 -9.18 6.57
C SER A 55 16.75 -9.43 5.22
N ASP A 56 17.95 -10.02 5.25
CA ASP A 56 18.68 -10.37 4.03
C ASP A 56 18.90 -9.16 3.09
N VAL A 57 19.19 -7.99 3.68
CA VAL A 57 19.32 -6.73 2.94
C VAL A 57 20.60 -6.71 2.12
N ILE A 58 20.45 -6.57 0.81
CA ILE A 58 21.55 -6.52 -0.16
C ILE A 58 21.28 -5.46 -1.24
N ILE A 59 22.31 -5.09 -1.98
CA ILE A 59 22.14 -4.41 -3.27
C ILE A 59 22.24 -5.47 -4.36
N ASN A 60 21.22 -5.54 -5.22
CA ASN A 60 21.18 -6.52 -6.30
C ASN A 60 22.05 -6.08 -7.50
N ASN A 61 22.19 -6.98 -8.48
CA ASN A 61 22.90 -6.71 -9.74
C ASN A 61 22.24 -5.65 -10.63
N ASN A 62 21.11 -5.07 -10.24
CA ASN A 62 20.44 -3.98 -10.95
C ASN A 62 20.60 -2.64 -10.20
N GLY A 63 21.35 -2.60 -9.10
CA GLY A 63 21.57 -1.40 -8.30
C GLY A 63 20.41 -1.02 -7.39
N ASP A 64 19.49 -1.95 -7.09
CA ASP A 64 18.38 -1.74 -6.16
C ASP A 64 18.73 -2.29 -4.78
N LEU A 65 18.31 -1.60 -3.72
CA LEU A 65 18.33 -2.14 -2.36
C LEU A 65 17.16 -3.12 -2.23
N VAL A 66 17.44 -4.39 -1.97
CA VAL A 66 16.43 -5.43 -1.84
C VAL A 66 16.52 -6.11 -0.48
N ALA A 67 15.38 -6.56 0.03
CA ALA A 67 15.26 -7.24 1.32
C ALA A 67 14.10 -8.22 1.31
N LYS A 68 14.12 -9.18 2.24
CA LYS A 68 12.95 -10.00 2.59
C LYS A 68 12.24 -9.40 3.79
N LEU A 69 10.94 -9.15 3.68
CA LEU A 69 10.12 -8.72 4.83
C LEU A 69 9.52 -9.95 5.51
N LYS A 70 9.92 -10.18 6.75
CA LYS A 70 9.49 -11.31 7.57
C LYS A 70 8.58 -10.83 8.68
N THR A 71 7.58 -11.62 9.04
CA THR A 71 6.78 -11.35 10.24
C THR A 71 7.64 -11.62 11.48
N LYS A 72 7.74 -10.64 12.37
CA LYS A 72 8.40 -10.76 13.67
C LYS A 72 7.74 -11.91 14.45
N GLN A 73 8.50 -12.97 14.73
CA GLN A 73 8.03 -14.09 15.53
C GLN A 73 7.94 -13.66 17.00
N ASN A 74 6.80 -13.93 17.64
CA ASN A 74 6.70 -13.84 19.09
C ASN A 74 7.24 -15.15 19.69
N PRO A 75 8.10 -15.10 20.71
CA PRO A 75 8.63 -16.30 21.37
C PRO A 75 7.54 -17.17 22.01
N ASP A 76 6.36 -16.61 22.29
CA ASP A 76 5.22 -17.29 22.92
C ASP A 76 4.18 -17.83 21.92
N GLN A 77 4.40 -17.69 20.60
CA GLN A 77 3.50 -18.26 19.59
C GLN A 77 4.09 -19.54 19.01
N ASP A 78 3.35 -20.65 19.14
CA ASP A 78 3.65 -21.90 18.44
C ASP A 78 3.81 -21.61 16.94
N SER A 79 4.99 -21.95 16.42
CA SER A 79 5.47 -21.66 15.07
C SER A 79 4.78 -22.48 13.96
N SER A 80 3.65 -23.11 14.26
CA SER A 80 2.98 -24.09 13.40
C SER A 80 1.80 -23.56 12.59
N ASP A 81 1.26 -22.35 12.84
CA ASP A 81 -0.11 -22.06 12.37
C ASP A 81 -0.31 -20.81 11.48
N ASN A 82 0.72 -20.28 10.78
CA ASN A 82 0.61 -19.43 9.57
C ASN A 82 1.95 -18.76 9.25
N GLN A 83 2.97 -19.52 8.85
CA GLN A 83 4.16 -18.90 8.26
C GLN A 83 3.85 -18.54 6.81
N TYR A 84 3.26 -17.36 6.62
CA TYR A 84 3.18 -16.74 5.31
C TYR A 84 4.59 -16.61 4.71
N PRO A 85 4.77 -16.88 3.40
CA PRO A 85 6.02 -16.61 2.72
C PRO A 85 6.51 -15.18 2.95
N ASP A 86 7.82 -15.01 2.92
CA ASP A 86 8.43 -13.69 3.04
C ASP A 86 8.01 -12.80 1.86
N LEU A 87 7.77 -11.51 2.11
CA LEU A 87 7.56 -10.55 1.03
C LEU A 87 8.91 -10.09 0.47
N ILE A 88 8.92 -9.75 -0.81
CA ILE A 88 10.06 -9.19 -1.51
C ILE A 88 9.95 -7.67 -1.48
N PHE A 89 10.88 -7.01 -0.80
CA PHE A 89 11.04 -5.55 -0.80
C PHE A 89 12.11 -5.15 -1.80
N SER A 90 11.83 -4.09 -2.57
CA SER A 90 12.78 -3.45 -3.48
C SER A 90 12.66 -1.94 -3.39
N LEU A 91 13.80 -1.28 -3.33
CA LEU A 91 13.96 0.16 -3.33
C LEU A 91 14.95 0.55 -4.43
N SER A 92 14.46 1.36 -5.36
CA SER A 92 15.23 1.89 -6.48
C SER A 92 15.27 3.41 -6.40
N VAL A 93 16.40 3.98 -6.80
CA VAL A 93 16.63 5.42 -6.83
C VAL A 93 16.85 5.83 -8.28
N TYR A 94 16.28 6.96 -8.68
CA TYR A 94 16.41 7.53 -10.02
C TYR A 94 16.96 8.95 -9.89
N LYS A 95 17.37 9.52 -11.02
CA LYS A 95 17.75 10.94 -11.10
C LYS A 95 16.65 11.85 -10.54
N ASP A 96 17.04 13.07 -10.18
CA ASP A 96 16.15 14.10 -9.64
C ASP A 96 15.50 13.73 -8.28
N GLY A 97 16.13 12.82 -7.54
CA GLY A 97 15.69 12.45 -6.18
C GLY A 97 14.41 11.62 -6.17
N ILE A 98 14.09 10.92 -7.26
CA ILE A 98 12.91 10.06 -7.32
C ILE A 98 13.21 8.71 -6.65
N LEU A 99 12.38 8.37 -5.67
CA LEU A 99 12.42 7.10 -4.95
C LEU A 99 11.26 6.21 -5.39
N ARG A 100 11.54 4.95 -5.71
CA ARG A 100 10.52 3.93 -5.97
C ARG A 100 10.65 2.79 -4.97
N VAL A 101 9.58 2.53 -4.23
CA VAL A 101 9.46 1.37 -3.34
C VAL A 101 8.48 0.39 -3.97
N LYS A 102 8.87 -0.88 -4.06
CA LYS A 102 8.02 -1.98 -4.51
C LYS A 102 8.04 -3.09 -3.46
N ILE A 103 6.86 -3.59 -3.11
CA ILE A 103 6.70 -4.78 -2.26
C ILE A 103 5.82 -5.76 -3.03
N ASP A 104 6.28 -7.00 -3.10
CA ASP A 104 5.58 -8.09 -3.79
C ASP A 104 5.69 -9.38 -2.96
N GLU A 105 4.96 -10.41 -3.34
CA GLU A 105 5.16 -11.76 -2.80
C GLU A 105 5.97 -12.61 -3.78
N GLU A 106 6.70 -13.60 -3.28
CA GLU A 106 7.36 -14.57 -4.16
C GLU A 106 6.29 -15.37 -4.91
N GLN A 107 6.53 -15.63 -6.20
CA GLN A 107 5.55 -16.32 -7.03
C GLN A 107 5.34 -17.74 -6.51
N ASP A 108 4.12 -18.02 -6.04
CA ASP A 108 3.75 -19.37 -5.63
C ASP A 108 3.73 -20.29 -6.87
N PRO A 109 4.61 -21.32 -6.91
CA PRO A 109 4.69 -22.25 -8.04
C PRO A 109 3.39 -23.06 -8.24
N VAL A 110 2.59 -23.23 -7.19
CA VAL A 110 1.32 -23.97 -7.19
C VAL A 110 0.18 -23.10 -7.70
N LEU A 111 0.03 -21.88 -7.16
CA LEU A 111 -1.06 -20.99 -7.55
C LEU A 111 -0.88 -20.41 -8.96
N LYS A 112 0.36 -20.29 -9.45
CA LYS A 112 0.72 -19.65 -10.75
C LYS A 112 0.07 -18.28 -10.95
N LYS A 113 -0.29 -17.60 -9.87
CA LYS A 113 -0.88 -16.25 -9.88
C LYS A 113 0.23 -15.25 -9.59
N GLN A 114 0.20 -14.15 -10.33
CA GLN A 114 1.04 -12.98 -10.09
C GLN A 114 0.13 -11.82 -9.69
N ARG A 115 0.61 -10.95 -8.81
CA ARG A 115 -0.07 -9.69 -8.53
C ARG A 115 -0.09 -8.82 -9.77
N PHE A 116 -1.21 -8.16 -9.99
CA PHE A 116 -1.38 -7.26 -11.11
C PHE A 116 -0.36 -6.11 -11.02
N GLN A 117 0.42 -5.94 -12.08
CA GLN A 117 1.29 -4.78 -12.25
C GLN A 117 0.65 -3.89 -13.31
N VAL A 118 0.45 -2.61 -12.98
CA VAL A 118 -0.23 -1.68 -13.88
C VAL A 118 0.65 -1.47 -15.12
N PRO A 119 0.20 -1.89 -16.32
CA PRO A 119 0.98 -1.70 -17.54
C PRO A 119 0.98 -0.22 -17.94
N ASP A 120 1.97 0.18 -18.74
CA ASP A 120 2.06 1.48 -19.41
C ASP A 120 2.09 2.73 -18.48
N VAL A 121 2.29 2.54 -17.17
CA VAL A 121 2.46 3.65 -16.21
C VAL A 121 3.94 4.02 -16.05
N VAL A 122 4.81 3.01 -16.06
CA VAL A 122 6.26 3.21 -16.00
C VAL A 122 6.79 3.06 -17.41
N LEU A 123 7.27 4.18 -17.95
CA LEU A 123 7.77 4.26 -19.31
C LEU A 123 9.25 3.86 -19.38
N ASP A 124 9.70 3.33 -20.51
CA ASP A 124 11.10 2.92 -20.69
C ASP A 124 12.09 4.08 -20.47
N GLU A 125 11.68 5.32 -20.82
CA GLU A 125 12.49 6.51 -20.58
C GLU A 125 12.69 6.78 -19.08
N PHE A 126 11.71 6.42 -18.24
CA PHE A 126 11.84 6.55 -16.79
C PHE A 126 12.90 5.57 -16.25
N GLU A 127 12.85 4.31 -16.69
CA GLU A 127 13.81 3.28 -16.30
C GLU A 127 15.24 3.64 -16.71
N SER A 128 15.42 4.34 -17.84
CA SER A 128 16.74 4.83 -18.28
C SER A 128 17.40 5.83 -17.33
N ASN A 129 16.63 6.44 -16.41
CA ASN A 129 17.11 7.37 -15.40
C ASN A 129 17.43 6.73 -14.05
N LYS A 130 17.36 5.40 -13.96
CA LYS A 130 17.69 4.68 -12.72
C LYS A 130 19.15 4.86 -12.34
N LEU A 131 19.40 5.17 -11.08
CA LEU A 131 20.73 5.22 -10.49
C LEU A 131 21.10 3.83 -9.95
N TRP A 132 22.38 3.49 -10.10
CA TRP A 132 22.90 2.22 -9.64
C TRP A 132 23.50 2.38 -8.25
N LEU A 133 22.75 2.02 -7.20
CA LEU A 133 23.27 2.03 -5.84
C LEU A 133 24.47 1.09 -5.74
N GLN A 134 25.57 1.54 -5.14
CA GLN A 134 26.81 0.75 -5.02
C GLN A 134 27.00 0.18 -3.62
N ARG A 135 26.44 0.88 -2.61
CA ARG A 135 26.58 0.55 -1.20
C ARG A 135 25.42 1.13 -0.41
N PHE A 136 25.20 0.56 0.76
CA PHE A 136 24.42 1.15 1.84
C PHE A 136 25.30 1.23 3.08
N ASN A 137 24.98 2.16 3.97
CA ASN A 137 25.53 2.20 5.31
C ASN A 137 24.56 1.57 6.29
N LYS A 138 25.09 1.11 7.41
CA LYS A 138 24.28 0.68 8.54
C LYS A 138 24.40 1.70 9.67
N GLU A 139 23.27 2.02 10.29
CA GLU A 139 23.21 3.00 11.37
C GLU A 139 22.17 2.56 12.40
N VAL A 140 22.51 2.67 13.68
CA VAL A 140 21.52 2.60 14.75
C VAL A 140 20.95 4.00 14.93
N ILE A 141 19.66 4.15 14.67
CA ILE A 141 18.99 5.45 14.71
C ILE A 141 18.27 5.57 16.06
N ASN A 142 18.62 6.59 16.84
CA ASN A 142 18.17 6.74 18.23
C ASN A 142 18.52 5.49 19.07
N ASP A 143 17.59 5.03 19.91
CA ASP A 143 17.72 3.86 20.78
C ASP A 143 17.13 2.58 20.13
N ASP A 144 17.11 2.51 18.80
CA ASP A 144 16.62 1.34 18.09
C ASP A 144 17.49 0.10 18.40
N LEU A 145 16.84 -1.05 18.56
CA LEU A 145 17.53 -2.31 18.83
C LEU A 145 18.20 -2.91 17.57
N LEU A 146 17.70 -2.54 16.39
CA LEU A 146 18.16 -3.06 15.10
C LEU A 146 18.76 -1.95 14.25
N GLU A 147 19.78 -2.32 13.48
CA GLU A 147 20.39 -1.43 12.49
C GLU A 147 19.38 -1.04 11.40
N SER A 148 19.44 0.21 10.97
CA SER A 148 18.79 0.73 9.78
C SER A 148 19.78 0.77 8.61
N PHE A 149 19.25 0.74 7.39
CA PHE A 149 20.05 0.73 6.16
C PHE A 149 19.86 2.04 5.42
N VAL A 150 20.96 2.75 5.17
CA VAL A 150 20.96 4.10 4.62
C VAL A 150 21.56 4.08 3.21
N VAL A 151 20.83 4.61 2.24
CA VAL A 151 21.24 4.71 0.83
C VAL A 151 21.09 6.14 0.30
N TYR A 152 21.89 6.47 -0.72
CA TYR A 152 21.82 7.76 -1.41
C TYR A 152 20.47 7.96 -2.11
N LEU A 153 19.89 9.16 -2.03
CA LEU A 153 18.73 9.57 -2.84
C LEU A 153 19.13 10.61 -3.89
N SER A 154 19.66 11.74 -3.41
CA SER A 154 20.11 12.90 -4.20
C SER A 154 21.06 13.73 -3.35
N ASP A 155 21.66 14.78 -3.90
CA ASP A 155 22.61 15.60 -3.17
C ASP A 155 21.97 16.25 -1.94
N GLY A 156 22.53 15.93 -0.76
CA GLY A 156 22.01 16.40 0.53
C GLY A 156 20.86 15.58 1.11
N TYR A 157 20.40 14.51 0.45
CA TYR A 157 19.29 13.67 0.91
C TYR A 157 19.61 12.18 0.82
N GLU A 158 19.12 11.42 1.80
CA GLU A 158 19.28 9.97 1.90
C GLU A 158 17.97 9.28 2.25
N VAL A 159 17.87 8.02 1.85
CA VAL A 159 16.74 7.14 2.21
C VAL A 159 17.20 6.16 3.27
N VAL A 160 16.36 5.96 4.27
CA VAL A 160 16.57 5.03 5.37
C VAL A 160 15.50 3.96 5.34
N LEU A 161 15.93 2.70 5.25
CA LEU A 161 15.12 1.53 5.58
C LEU A 161 15.36 1.19 7.06
N ARG A 162 14.41 1.56 7.91
CA ARG A 162 14.41 1.24 9.34
C ARG A 162 13.88 -0.18 9.53
N SER A 163 14.53 -0.93 10.42
CA SER A 163 14.23 -2.35 10.60
C SER A 163 13.04 -2.60 11.52
N ASP A 164 13.03 -2.04 12.73
CA ASP A 164 11.95 -2.24 13.71
C ASP A 164 11.64 -0.92 14.45
N PRO A 165 10.45 -0.34 14.25
CA PRO A 165 9.41 -0.76 13.31
C PRO A 165 9.83 -0.59 11.84
N PHE A 166 9.31 -1.46 10.95
CA PHE A 166 9.52 -1.33 9.51
C PHE A 166 9.02 0.03 9.02
N GLU A 167 9.93 0.87 8.56
CA GLU A 167 9.65 2.23 8.07
C GLU A 167 10.64 2.53 6.94
N VAL A 168 10.18 3.19 5.87
CA VAL A 168 11.08 3.76 4.86
C VAL A 168 10.90 5.26 4.89
N PHE A 169 11.95 6.01 5.19
CA PHE A 169 11.86 7.46 5.25
C PHE A 169 13.01 8.16 4.54
N VAL A 170 12.75 9.37 4.08
CA VAL A 170 13.75 10.26 3.47
C VAL A 170 14.11 11.33 4.49
N ARG A 171 15.40 11.61 4.63
CA ARG A 171 15.91 12.69 5.46
C ARG A 171 17.03 13.47 4.78
N GLU A 172 17.31 14.65 5.30
CA GLU A 172 18.56 15.35 5.03
C GLU A 172 19.75 14.48 5.45
N GLN A 173 20.85 14.56 4.69
CA GLN A 173 22.02 13.73 4.90
C GLN A 173 22.66 13.99 6.28
N GLY A 174 22.96 12.90 6.99
CA GLY A 174 23.64 12.93 8.28
C GLY A 174 22.76 12.44 9.42
N SER A 175 23.41 11.88 10.44
CA SER A 175 22.74 11.40 11.65
C SER A 175 21.98 12.55 12.33
N GLY A 176 20.65 12.44 12.37
CA GLY A 176 19.77 13.47 12.94
C GLY A 176 19.22 14.47 11.91
N GLY A 177 19.45 14.27 10.62
CA GLY A 177 18.85 15.09 9.56
C GLY A 177 17.32 15.10 9.59
N THR A 178 16.72 16.20 9.14
CA THR A 178 15.26 16.40 9.19
C THR A 178 14.56 15.39 8.30
N ARG A 179 13.55 14.67 8.83
CA ARG A 179 12.70 13.77 8.04
C ARG A 179 11.74 14.57 7.16
N ILE A 180 11.64 14.20 5.90
CA ILE A 180 10.85 14.93 4.88
C ILE A 180 9.65 14.11 4.45
N LEU A 181 9.84 12.80 4.32
CA LEU A 181 8.81 11.86 3.90
C LEU A 181 8.99 10.56 4.68
N SER A 182 7.89 9.93 5.09
CA SER A 182 7.93 8.59 5.67
C SER A 182 6.80 7.72 5.14
N PHE A 183 7.18 6.50 4.80
CA PHE A 183 6.30 5.38 4.52
C PHE A 183 6.24 4.48 5.76
N ASN A 184 5.01 4.16 6.16
CA ASN A 184 4.72 3.33 7.32
C ASN A 184 5.12 3.91 8.70
N SER A 185 5.26 5.24 8.83
CA SER A 185 5.50 5.90 10.13
C SER A 185 4.47 5.55 11.21
N HIS A 186 3.22 5.30 10.83
CA HIS A 186 2.14 4.90 11.72
C HIS A 186 1.98 3.38 11.86
N GLY A 187 2.84 2.57 11.23
CA GLY A 187 2.78 1.12 11.31
C GLY A 187 1.46 0.51 10.81
N LEU A 188 0.85 1.10 9.77
CA LEU A 188 -0.42 0.67 9.18
C LEU A 188 -0.24 -0.19 7.92
N PHE A 189 1.01 -0.39 7.47
CA PHE A 189 1.32 -1.22 6.33
C PHE A 189 0.85 -2.66 6.58
N ASP A 190 0.12 -3.17 5.61
CA ASP A 190 -0.41 -4.51 5.59
C ASP A 190 -0.46 -5.02 4.15
N PHE A 191 -0.25 -6.32 4.01
CA PHE A 191 -0.20 -6.98 2.72
C PHE A 191 -0.94 -8.32 2.83
N GLU A 192 -2.18 -8.36 2.35
CA GLU A 192 -2.98 -9.59 2.31
C GLU A 192 -2.41 -10.53 1.23
N GLN A 193 -1.61 -11.50 1.65
CA GLN A 193 -0.98 -12.49 0.77
C GLN A 193 -2.01 -13.41 0.11
N LEU A 194 -1.70 -13.89 -1.10
CA LEU A 194 -2.55 -14.85 -1.77
C LEU A 194 -2.54 -16.17 -0.98
N ARG A 195 -3.73 -16.72 -0.72
CA ARG A 195 -3.90 -18.02 -0.08
C ARG A 195 -4.89 -18.88 -0.85
N ALA A 196 -4.69 -20.19 -0.79
CA ALA A 196 -5.68 -21.14 -1.29
C ALA A 196 -6.95 -21.03 -0.43
N LYS A 197 -8.10 -21.09 -1.09
CA LYS A 197 -9.39 -21.15 -0.39
C LYS A 197 -9.55 -22.57 0.16
N ASN A 198 -9.74 -22.69 1.47
CA ASN A 198 -10.01 -24.00 2.08
C ASN A 198 -11.49 -24.37 1.95
N GLU A 199 -11.80 -25.68 1.96
CA GLU A 199 -13.18 -26.15 1.91
C GLU A 199 -13.95 -25.67 3.14
N GLY A 200 -15.14 -25.08 2.93
CA GLY A 200 -15.99 -24.55 3.99
C GLY A 200 -15.72 -23.08 4.37
N GLU A 201 -14.72 -22.42 3.80
CA GLU A 201 -14.54 -20.98 3.99
C GLU A 201 -15.56 -20.18 3.18
N ASP A 202 -16.40 -19.41 3.87
CA ASP A 202 -17.19 -18.35 3.24
C ASP A 202 -16.39 -17.05 3.28
N TRP A 203 -16.10 -16.49 2.11
CA TRP A 203 -15.29 -15.28 1.99
C TRP A 203 -16.24 -14.11 1.74
N GLU A 204 -16.18 -13.10 2.61
CA GLU A 204 -16.99 -11.89 2.45
C GLU A 204 -16.67 -11.17 1.12
N GLU A 205 -17.71 -10.77 0.37
CA GLU A 205 -17.63 -9.93 -0.85
C GLU A 205 -18.18 -8.51 -0.67
#